data_AF-A0A2T4UGV8-F1
#
_entry.id   AF-A0A2T4UGV8-F1
#
_cell.length_a   1.000
_cell.length_b   1.000
_cell.length_c   1.000
_cell.angle_alpha   90.00
_cell.angle_beta   90.00
_cell.angle_gamma   90.00
#
_symmetry.space_group_name_H-M   'P 1'
#
loop_
_entity.id
_entity.type
_entity.pdbx_description
1 polymer ?
#
loop_
_entity_poly.entity_id
_entity_poly.type
_entity_poly.pdbx_seq_one_letter_code
_entity_poly.pdbx_strand_id
1 'polypeptide(L)'
;MSRLRALPLALALVAAALALPGAAPVGAQDLASVRAEAVAWAVTQNGHRETGTSNCSSRITRWQRDMGLRVPPCRPWCGAFVHQAFKRAGLRLSARLIDPDRSYEDAVAGRRGLRRIPIGSVRTGDLLFFAFRPGLKASHIALVRGAPRGGVVRTVEGNISHTVRLKTRGLRYAVLAARVSG
;
A
#
# COMPACT_ATOMS: atom_id res chain seq x y z
N MET A 1 -49.35 65.30 14.17
CA MET A 1 -49.35 64.10 13.31
C MET A 1 -48.16 63.23 13.69
N SER A 2 -48.43 61.94 13.89
CA SER A 2 -47.70 61.00 14.73
C SER A 2 -46.34 60.52 14.20
N ARG A 3 -45.47 60.19 15.16
CA ARG A 3 -44.16 59.55 15.03
C ARG A 3 -44.27 58.12 14.49
N LEU A 4 -43.30 57.67 13.70
CA LEU A 4 -42.94 56.25 13.58
C LEU A 4 -41.42 56.13 13.32
N ARG A 5 -40.70 55.67 14.35
CA ARG A 5 -39.29 55.26 14.29
C ARG A 5 -39.26 53.78 13.92
N ALA A 6 -38.55 53.43 12.84
CA ALA A 6 -38.24 52.04 12.52
C ALA A 6 -36.90 51.64 13.17
N LEU A 7 -36.92 50.59 13.99
CA LEU A 7 -35.72 49.93 14.53
C LEU A 7 -35.13 48.96 13.49
N PRO A 8 -33.79 48.86 13.35
CA PRO A 8 -33.18 47.77 12.62
C PRO A 8 -33.07 46.52 13.51
N LEU A 9 -33.60 45.40 13.03
CA LEU A 9 -33.49 44.07 13.63
C LEU A 9 -32.10 43.49 13.29
N ALA A 10 -31.20 43.44 14.26
CA ALA A 10 -29.89 42.81 14.10
C ALA A 10 -30.03 41.28 14.25
N LEU A 11 -29.84 40.53 13.17
CA LEU A 11 -29.76 39.07 13.19
C LEU A 11 -28.33 38.67 13.59
N ALA A 12 -28.17 38.13 14.80
CA ALA A 12 -26.92 37.53 15.24
C ALA A 12 -26.84 36.07 14.76
N LEU A 13 -25.96 35.80 13.79
CA LEU A 13 -25.60 34.44 13.36
C LEU A 13 -24.63 33.82 14.36
N VAL A 14 -25.13 32.89 15.19
CA VAL A 14 -24.29 32.04 16.04
C VAL A 14 -23.77 30.88 15.20
N ALA A 15 -22.52 30.98 14.74
CA ALA A 15 -21.81 29.89 14.10
C ALA A 15 -21.25 28.94 15.18
N ALA A 16 -21.98 27.87 15.49
CA ALA A 16 -21.47 26.79 16.33
C ALA A 16 -20.50 25.91 15.51
N ALA A 17 -19.20 26.13 15.71
CA ALA A 17 -18.16 25.28 15.15
C ALA A 17 -18.14 23.93 15.88
N LEU A 18 -18.79 22.92 15.29
CA LEU A 18 -18.63 21.53 15.72
C LEU A 18 -17.21 21.06 15.37
N ALA A 19 -16.33 21.04 16.37
CA ALA A 19 -15.04 20.39 16.27
C ALA A 19 -15.26 18.88 16.11
N LEU A 20 -15.12 18.38 14.88
CA LEU A 20 -15.11 16.94 14.61
C LEU A 20 -13.95 16.30 15.40
N PRO A 21 -14.17 15.18 16.10
CA PRO A 21 -13.09 14.48 16.78
C PRO A 21 -12.05 14.06 15.73
N GLY A 22 -10.86 14.66 15.81
CA GLY A 22 -9.73 14.29 14.96
C GLY A 22 -9.36 12.84 15.23
N ALA A 23 -9.32 12.01 14.18
CA ALA A 23 -8.83 10.64 14.28
C ALA A 23 -7.43 10.66 14.91
N ALA A 24 -7.28 10.01 16.06
CA ALA A 24 -6.00 9.91 16.74
C ALA A 24 -4.95 9.31 15.80
N PRO A 25 -3.69 9.79 15.83
CA PRO A 25 -2.63 9.22 15.02
C PRO A 25 -2.46 7.74 15.40
N VAL A 26 -2.56 6.87 14.39
CA VAL A 26 -2.28 5.44 14.50
C VAL A 26 -0.87 5.24 15.08
N GLY A 27 -0.78 4.67 16.27
CA GLY A 27 0.47 4.50 16.99
C GLY A 27 1.45 3.57 16.26
N ALA A 28 2.76 3.70 16.52
CA ALA A 28 3.78 2.85 15.88
C ALA A 28 3.61 1.34 16.17
N GLN A 29 3.05 0.99 17.32
CA GLN A 29 2.70 -0.39 17.68
C GLN A 29 1.57 -0.94 16.80
N ASP A 30 0.58 -0.10 16.47
CA ASP A 30 -0.52 -0.46 15.58
C ASP A 30 0.00 -0.79 14.17
N LEU A 31 0.89 0.04 13.61
CA LEU A 31 1.49 -0.24 12.30
C LEU A 31 2.31 -1.53 12.24
N ALA A 32 2.86 -2.00 13.37
CA ALA A 32 3.54 -3.30 13.42
C ALA A 32 2.54 -4.46 13.32
N SER A 33 1.38 -4.36 14.00
CA SER A 33 0.30 -5.34 13.88
C SER A 33 -0.25 -5.38 12.45
N VAL A 34 -0.58 -4.22 11.88
CA VAL A 34 -1.05 -4.08 10.49
C VAL A 34 -0.10 -4.77 9.50
N ARG A 35 1.21 -4.55 9.65
CA ARG A 35 2.24 -5.19 8.80
C ARG A 35 2.26 -6.72 8.97
N ALA A 36 2.11 -7.22 10.19
CA ALA A 36 2.07 -8.66 10.47
C ALA A 36 0.80 -9.31 9.90
N GLU A 37 -0.36 -8.68 10.07
CA GLU A 37 -1.65 -9.13 9.54
C GLU A 37 -1.66 -9.11 8.01
N ALA A 38 -1.08 -8.08 7.38
CA ALA A 38 -0.93 -8.01 5.93
C ALA A 38 -0.13 -9.21 5.41
N VAL A 39 0.98 -9.55 6.09
CA VAL A 39 1.77 -10.74 5.76
C VAL A 39 0.99 -12.03 5.98
N ALA A 40 0.27 -12.16 7.09
CA ALA A 40 -0.54 -13.34 7.37
C ALA A 40 -1.58 -13.57 6.26
N TRP A 41 -2.33 -12.54 5.88
CA TRP A 41 -3.26 -12.62 4.76
C TRP A 41 -2.55 -13.00 3.46
N ALA A 42 -1.44 -12.34 3.13
CA ALA A 42 -0.69 -12.57 1.90
C ALA A 42 -0.23 -14.04 1.77
N VAL A 43 0.21 -14.66 2.86
CA VAL A 43 0.62 -16.08 2.89
C VAL A 43 -0.53 -17.01 2.53
N THR A 44 -1.76 -16.73 2.98
CA THR A 44 -2.95 -17.55 2.62
C THR A 44 -3.28 -17.52 1.12
N GLN A 45 -2.71 -16.57 0.37
CA GLN A 45 -2.91 -16.47 -1.08
C GLN A 45 -1.91 -17.29 -1.90
N ASN A 46 -0.93 -17.95 -1.27
CA ASN A 46 0.06 -18.75 -1.98
C ASN A 46 -0.60 -19.75 -2.95
N GLY A 47 -0.09 -19.81 -4.18
CA GLY A 47 -0.66 -20.63 -5.24
C GLY A 47 -1.85 -20.02 -5.99
N HIS A 48 -2.37 -18.85 -5.58
CA HIS A 48 -3.36 -18.13 -6.38
C HIS A 48 -2.78 -17.70 -7.74
N ARG A 49 -3.49 -17.95 -8.84
CA ARG A 49 -3.02 -17.72 -10.21
C ARG A 49 -3.94 -16.77 -10.98
N GLU A 50 -3.36 -16.09 -11.97
CA GLU A 50 -4.14 -15.49 -13.05
C GLU A 50 -4.62 -16.57 -14.05
N THR A 51 -5.58 -16.20 -14.89
CA THR A 51 -6.04 -17.02 -16.02
C THR A 51 -4.96 -17.02 -17.10
N GLY A 52 -4.32 -18.16 -17.31
CA GLY A 52 -3.20 -18.28 -18.25
C GLY A 52 -2.05 -17.35 -17.87
N THR A 53 -1.69 -16.45 -18.79
CA THR A 53 -0.64 -15.42 -18.64
C THR A 53 -1.20 -14.00 -18.80
N SER A 54 -2.51 -13.84 -18.60
CA SER A 54 -3.26 -12.62 -18.96
C SER A 54 -3.14 -11.47 -17.97
N ASN A 55 -2.51 -11.69 -16.81
CA ASN A 55 -2.63 -10.81 -15.63
C ASN A 55 -4.08 -10.59 -15.13
N CYS A 56 -5.05 -11.36 -15.62
CA CYS A 56 -6.45 -11.28 -15.22
C CYS A 56 -6.88 -12.50 -14.41
N SER A 57 -7.77 -12.30 -13.45
CA SER A 57 -8.67 -13.32 -12.90
C SER A 57 -9.81 -12.59 -12.20
N SER A 58 -10.92 -13.26 -11.88
CA SER A 58 -12.01 -12.60 -11.13
C SER A 58 -11.52 -11.93 -9.83
N ARG A 59 -10.54 -12.56 -9.17
CA ARG A 59 -9.92 -12.05 -7.94
C ARG A 59 -8.92 -10.92 -8.22
N ILE A 60 -8.01 -11.07 -9.18
CA ILE A 60 -7.01 -10.04 -9.52
C ILE A 60 -7.68 -8.78 -10.08
N THR A 61 -8.72 -8.94 -10.91
CA THR A 61 -9.54 -7.83 -11.42
C THR A 61 -10.20 -7.07 -10.28
N ARG A 62 -10.77 -7.79 -9.30
CA ARG A 62 -11.32 -7.16 -8.09
C ARG A 62 -10.25 -6.40 -7.31
N TRP A 63 -9.06 -6.99 -7.17
CA TRP A 63 -7.95 -6.34 -6.48
C TRP A 63 -7.53 -5.01 -7.12
N GLN A 64 -7.48 -4.97 -8.45
CA GLN A 64 -7.18 -3.75 -9.20
C GLN A 64 -8.32 -2.72 -9.10
N ARG A 65 -9.60 -3.14 -9.17
CA ARG A 65 -10.75 -2.24 -8.95
C ARG A 65 -10.75 -1.60 -7.57
N ASP A 66 -10.43 -2.37 -6.54
CA ASP A 66 -10.38 -1.90 -5.17
C ASP A 66 -9.35 -0.78 -4.94
N MET A 67 -8.29 -0.74 -5.76
CA MET A 67 -7.32 0.36 -5.80
C MET A 67 -7.88 1.62 -6.47
N GLY A 68 -9.02 1.53 -7.16
CA GLY A 68 -9.62 2.58 -7.97
C GLY A 68 -9.22 2.52 -9.45
N LEU A 69 -8.67 1.40 -9.93
CA LEU A 69 -8.28 1.25 -11.33
C LEU A 69 -9.48 0.84 -12.19
N ARG A 70 -9.59 1.45 -13.37
CA ARG A 70 -10.49 0.97 -14.43
C ARG A 70 -9.92 -0.33 -15.00
N VAL A 71 -10.73 -1.39 -14.97
CA VAL A 71 -10.39 -2.69 -15.55
C VAL A 71 -11.61 -3.26 -16.30
N PRO A 72 -11.42 -3.77 -17.53
CA PRO A 72 -10.15 -3.96 -18.26
C PRO A 72 -9.46 -2.65 -18.76
N PRO A 73 -8.17 -2.69 -19.18
CA PRO A 73 -7.28 -3.86 -19.24
C PRO A 73 -6.66 -4.23 -17.88
N CYS A 74 -6.41 -5.53 -17.64
CA CYS A 74 -5.65 -5.98 -16.47
C CYS A 74 -4.17 -5.65 -16.64
N ARG A 75 -3.52 -5.34 -15.52
CA ARG A 75 -2.11 -4.95 -15.46
C ARG A 75 -1.31 -5.97 -14.64
N PRO A 76 0.03 -6.00 -14.77
CA PRO A 76 0.89 -6.66 -13.78
C PRO A 76 0.46 -6.29 -12.36
N TRP A 77 0.29 -7.29 -11.50
CA TRP A 77 -0.53 -7.14 -10.29
C TRP A 77 0.23 -7.37 -8.98
N CYS A 78 1.57 -7.41 -9.00
CA CYS A 78 2.39 -7.47 -7.78
C CYS A 78 2.05 -6.34 -6.79
N GLY A 79 1.89 -5.11 -7.29
CA GLY A 79 1.45 -3.96 -6.52
C GLY A 79 0.03 -4.05 -5.99
N ALA A 80 -0.91 -4.57 -6.79
CA ALA A 80 -2.29 -4.79 -6.37
C ALA A 80 -2.41 -5.84 -5.28
N PHE A 81 -1.58 -6.89 -5.34
CA PHE A 81 -1.47 -7.89 -4.31
C PHE A 81 -1.01 -7.29 -2.98
N VAL A 82 0.06 -6.48 -2.99
CA VAL A 82 0.55 -5.78 -1.78
C VAL A 82 -0.50 -4.82 -1.23
N HIS A 83 -1.14 -4.01 -2.09
CA HIS A 83 -2.22 -3.12 -1.67
C HIS A 83 -3.34 -3.90 -0.98
N GLN A 84 -3.72 -5.06 -1.51
CA GLN A 84 -4.76 -5.89 -0.91
C GLN A 84 -4.36 -6.51 0.43
N ALA A 85 -3.11 -6.93 0.56
CA ALA A 85 -2.59 -7.40 1.84
C ALA A 85 -2.77 -6.36 2.94
N PHE A 86 -2.36 -5.11 2.66
CA PHE A 86 -2.53 -4.02 3.63
C PHE A 86 -3.98 -3.61 3.82
N LYS A 87 -4.79 -3.57 2.75
CA LYS A 87 -6.22 -3.26 2.86
C LYS A 87 -6.95 -4.24 3.77
N ARG A 88 -6.57 -5.53 3.73
CA ARG A 88 -7.13 -6.58 4.58
C ARG A 88 -6.69 -6.47 6.04
N ALA A 89 -5.55 -5.84 6.29
CA ALA A 89 -5.05 -5.46 7.60
C ALA A 89 -5.50 -4.04 8.03
N GLY A 90 -6.57 -3.50 7.42
CA GLY A 90 -7.14 -2.21 7.79
C GLY A 90 -6.42 -0.97 7.25
N LEU A 91 -5.36 -1.09 6.45
CA LEU A 91 -4.60 0.05 5.92
C LEU A 91 -4.69 0.14 4.39
N ARG A 92 -5.21 1.26 3.88
CA ARG A 92 -5.30 1.49 2.44
C ARG A 92 -4.05 2.20 1.91
N LEU A 93 -3.26 1.51 1.10
CA LEU A 93 -2.09 2.08 0.41
C LEU A 93 -2.50 2.83 -0.87
N SER A 94 -1.58 3.64 -1.41
CA SER A 94 -1.84 4.37 -2.66
C SER A 94 -2.02 3.43 -3.86
N ALA A 95 -2.92 3.79 -4.76
CA ALA A 95 -3.09 3.11 -6.05
C ALA A 95 -1.81 3.13 -6.92
N ARG A 96 -0.87 4.06 -6.65
CA ARG A 96 0.43 4.11 -7.35
C ARG A 96 1.29 2.86 -7.14
N LEU A 97 1.01 2.04 -6.12
CA LEU A 97 1.67 0.75 -5.95
C LEU A 97 1.52 -0.17 -7.16
N ILE A 98 0.49 0.00 -8.00
CA ILE A 98 0.33 -0.78 -9.24
C ILE A 98 1.56 -0.68 -10.15
N ASP A 99 2.30 0.42 -10.03
CA ASP A 99 3.53 0.69 -10.76
C ASP A 99 4.72 0.71 -9.76
N PRO A 100 5.54 -0.37 -9.74
CA PRO A 100 6.72 -0.45 -8.87
C PRO A 100 7.72 0.69 -9.06
N ASP A 101 7.84 1.25 -10.26
CA ASP A 101 8.79 2.33 -10.54
C ASP A 101 8.35 3.63 -9.87
N ARG A 102 7.07 3.96 -9.99
CA ARG A 102 6.47 5.12 -9.32
C ARG A 102 6.45 5.00 -7.80
N SER A 103 6.20 3.80 -7.29
CA SER A 103 6.18 3.56 -5.83
C SER A 103 7.58 3.48 -5.22
N TYR A 104 8.61 3.13 -6.02
CA TYR A 104 10.01 3.34 -5.63
C TYR A 104 10.27 4.82 -5.32
N GLU A 105 9.84 5.72 -6.22
CA GLU A 105 10.01 7.17 -6.01
C GLU A 105 9.24 7.67 -4.79
N ASP A 106 8.02 7.15 -4.58
CA ASP A 106 7.21 7.50 -3.41
C ASP A 106 7.90 7.06 -2.10
N ALA A 107 8.51 5.88 -2.08
CA ALA A 107 9.27 5.40 -0.92
C ALA A 107 10.56 6.21 -0.68
N VAL A 108 11.30 6.57 -1.74
CA VAL A 108 12.49 7.44 -1.63
C VAL A 108 12.12 8.81 -1.08
N ALA A 109 11.00 9.38 -1.55
CA ALA A 109 10.50 10.68 -1.10
C ALA A 109 9.74 10.63 0.25
N GLY A 110 9.59 9.47 0.88
CA GLY A 110 8.91 9.35 2.17
C GLY A 110 7.42 9.71 2.13
N ARG A 111 6.72 9.45 1.02
CA ARG A 111 5.35 9.89 0.79
C ARG A 111 4.39 8.73 0.52
N ARG A 112 3.09 9.02 0.63
CA ARG A 112 2.00 8.05 0.35
C ARG A 112 2.08 6.78 1.21
N GLY A 113 2.48 6.95 2.47
CA GLY A 113 2.60 5.88 3.46
C GLY A 113 3.80 4.97 3.25
N LEU A 114 4.77 5.34 2.40
CA LEU A 114 6.01 4.60 2.18
C LEU A 114 7.23 5.42 2.60
N ARG A 115 8.18 4.77 3.26
CA ARG A 115 9.47 5.37 3.63
C ARG A 115 10.62 4.42 3.35
N ARG A 116 11.65 4.88 2.66
CA ARG A 116 12.91 4.14 2.45
C ARG A 116 13.53 3.72 3.79
N ILE A 117 14.07 2.51 3.83
CA ILE A 117 14.85 1.98 4.96
C ILE A 117 16.14 1.30 4.43
N PRO A 118 17.15 1.08 5.28
CA PRO A 118 18.28 0.22 4.92
C PRO A 118 17.81 -1.20 4.58
N ILE A 119 18.29 -1.79 3.48
CA ILE A 119 17.87 -3.14 3.04
C ILE A 119 18.14 -4.20 4.11
N GLY A 120 19.25 -4.12 4.85
CA GLY A 120 19.55 -5.05 5.95
C GLY A 120 18.63 -4.93 7.16
N SER A 121 17.83 -3.86 7.26
CA SER A 121 16.92 -3.60 8.38
C SER A 121 15.46 -4.01 8.13
N VAL A 122 15.20 -4.69 7.00
CA VAL A 122 13.86 -5.16 6.67
C VAL A 122 13.35 -6.15 7.72
N ARG A 123 12.05 -6.11 7.96
CA ARG A 123 11.33 -7.03 8.84
C ARG A 123 9.95 -7.34 8.27
N THR A 124 9.19 -8.18 8.95
CA THR A 124 7.84 -8.57 8.56
C THR A 124 6.99 -7.35 8.16
N GLY A 125 6.42 -7.44 6.95
CA GLY A 125 5.57 -6.43 6.33
C GLY A 125 6.29 -5.22 5.72
N ASP A 126 7.62 -5.17 5.75
CA ASP A 126 8.34 -4.25 4.87
C ASP A 126 8.27 -4.72 3.41
N LEU A 127 8.58 -3.80 2.49
CA LEU A 127 8.56 -4.03 1.05
C LEU A 127 9.99 -4.09 0.51
N LEU A 128 10.24 -5.03 -0.41
CA LEU A 128 11.44 -5.05 -1.24
C LEU A 128 11.08 -4.77 -2.68
N PHE A 129 11.86 -3.90 -3.31
CA PHE A 129 11.74 -3.58 -4.73
C PHE A 129 12.86 -4.27 -5.50
N PHE A 130 12.56 -4.70 -6.72
CA PHE A 130 13.51 -5.36 -7.62
C PHE A 130 13.44 -4.76 -9.01
N ALA A 131 14.57 -4.65 -9.69
CA ALA A 131 14.67 -4.22 -11.09
C ALA A 131 14.97 -5.42 -12.00
N PHE A 132 13.95 -6.24 -12.27
CA PHE A 132 14.04 -7.38 -13.20
C PHE A 132 13.89 -6.96 -14.66
N ARG A 133 13.35 -5.77 -14.94
CA ARG A 133 13.22 -5.21 -16.29
C ARG A 133 14.22 -4.07 -16.47
N PRO A 134 14.92 -3.99 -17.62
CA PRO A 134 15.84 -2.89 -17.90
C PRO A 134 15.09 -1.56 -18.02
N GLY A 135 15.79 -0.47 -17.72
CA GLY A 135 15.25 0.90 -17.85
C GLY A 135 14.28 1.35 -16.76
N LEU A 136 14.00 0.51 -15.75
CA LEU A 136 13.16 0.86 -14.60
C LEU A 136 14.00 0.84 -13.31
N LYS A 137 13.73 1.78 -12.40
CA LYS A 137 14.30 1.79 -11.04
C LYS A 137 13.78 0.59 -10.25
N ALA A 138 12.52 0.23 -10.46
CA ALA A 138 11.93 -1.00 -9.95
C ALA A 138 10.83 -1.52 -10.88
N SER A 139 10.76 -2.83 -11.03
CA SER A 139 9.78 -3.52 -11.87
C SER A 139 8.91 -4.50 -11.11
N HIS A 140 9.22 -4.77 -9.84
CA HIS A 140 8.51 -5.74 -9.01
C HIS A 140 8.60 -5.36 -7.52
N ILE A 141 7.59 -5.73 -6.73
CA ILE A 141 7.52 -5.51 -5.29
C ILE A 141 7.22 -6.84 -4.59
N ALA A 142 7.98 -7.13 -3.53
CA ALA A 142 7.75 -8.26 -2.63
C ALA A 142 7.39 -7.81 -1.22
N LEU A 143 6.56 -8.58 -0.54
CA LEU A 143 6.24 -8.39 0.88
C LEU A 143 7.13 -9.29 1.75
N VAL A 144 7.87 -8.69 2.67
CA VAL A 144 8.82 -9.39 3.56
C VAL A 144 8.09 -10.15 4.66
N ARG A 145 8.52 -11.38 4.95
CA ARG A 145 7.88 -12.30 5.92
C ARG A 145 8.72 -12.60 7.17
N GLY A 146 9.76 -11.82 7.43
CA GLY A 146 10.63 -12.01 8.58
C GLY A 146 11.92 -11.20 8.46
N ALA A 147 12.77 -11.30 9.48
CA ALA A 147 14.10 -10.70 9.45
C ALA A 147 15.03 -11.46 8.47
N PRO A 148 15.99 -10.77 7.84
CA PRO A 148 17.05 -11.38 7.07
C PRO A 148 17.89 -12.37 7.89
N ARG A 149 18.38 -13.42 7.23
CA ARG A 149 19.35 -14.38 7.79
C ARG A 149 20.31 -14.78 6.69
N GLY A 150 21.62 -14.72 6.92
CA GLY A 150 22.64 -15.14 5.93
C GLY A 150 22.53 -14.40 4.58
N GLY A 151 22.20 -13.10 4.59
CA GLY A 151 22.06 -12.30 3.36
C GLY A 151 20.81 -12.60 2.51
N VAL A 152 19.91 -13.46 2.99
CA VAL A 152 18.62 -13.75 2.35
C VAL A 152 17.44 -13.38 3.25
N VAL A 153 16.27 -13.23 2.65
CA VAL A 153 15.01 -12.99 3.38
C VAL A 153 13.85 -13.75 2.73
N ARG A 154 12.88 -14.15 3.54
CA ARG A 154 11.65 -14.80 3.07
C ARG A 154 10.63 -13.74 2.65
N THR A 155 9.96 -13.97 1.52
CA THR A 155 8.96 -13.07 0.94
C THR A 155 7.70 -13.81 0.53
N VAL A 156 6.61 -13.07 0.34
CA VAL A 156 5.44 -13.49 -0.44
C VAL A 156 5.20 -12.45 -1.53
N GLU A 157 4.99 -12.93 -2.74
CA GLU A 157 5.05 -12.13 -3.96
C GLU A 157 3.88 -12.49 -4.86
N GLY A 158 3.13 -11.48 -5.32
CA GLY A 158 2.11 -11.66 -6.36
C GLY A 158 2.74 -11.55 -7.76
N ASN A 159 2.13 -12.18 -8.76
CA ASN A 159 2.52 -12.08 -10.17
C ASN A 159 3.96 -12.57 -10.46
N ILE A 160 4.44 -13.57 -9.70
CA ILE A 160 5.67 -14.30 -10.03
C ILE A 160 5.30 -15.53 -10.86
N SER A 161 5.68 -15.51 -12.14
CA SER A 161 5.26 -16.54 -13.11
C SER A 161 3.74 -16.76 -13.02
N HIS A 162 2.97 -15.67 -13.11
CA HIS A 162 1.50 -15.71 -13.17
C HIS A 162 0.83 -16.19 -11.86
N THR A 163 1.56 -16.25 -10.75
CA THR A 163 1.12 -16.88 -9.49
C THR A 163 1.57 -16.09 -8.27
N VAL A 164 0.86 -16.21 -7.14
CA VAL A 164 1.37 -15.82 -5.81
C VAL A 164 2.33 -16.89 -5.30
N ARG A 165 3.54 -16.50 -4.92
CA ARG A 165 4.57 -17.45 -4.46
C ARG A 165 5.20 -17.01 -3.15
N LEU A 166 5.50 -18.00 -2.30
CA LEU A 166 6.46 -17.86 -1.23
C LEU A 166 7.87 -18.02 -1.81
N LYS A 167 8.79 -17.10 -1.50
CA LYS A 167 10.17 -17.12 -2.02
C LYS A 167 11.18 -16.84 -0.92
N THR A 168 12.42 -17.25 -1.19
CA THR A 168 13.62 -16.78 -0.49
C THR A 168 14.41 -15.94 -1.47
N ARG A 169 14.65 -14.67 -1.14
CA ARG A 169 15.33 -13.71 -2.00
C ARG A 169 16.67 -13.32 -1.38
N GLY A 170 17.72 -13.25 -2.18
CA GLY A 170 18.98 -12.63 -1.78
C GLY A 170 18.83 -11.12 -1.70
N LEU A 171 19.26 -10.51 -0.59
CA LEU A 171 19.17 -9.07 -0.39
C LEU A 171 20.02 -8.27 -1.40
N ARG A 172 21.09 -8.87 -1.93
CA ARG A 172 21.94 -8.27 -2.97
C ARG A 172 21.21 -7.93 -4.27
N TYR A 173 20.04 -8.52 -4.50
CA TYR A 173 19.23 -8.28 -5.70
C TYR A 173 18.15 -7.22 -5.50
N ALA A 174 17.89 -6.82 -4.24
CA ALA A 174 16.95 -5.75 -3.97
C ALA A 174 17.59 -4.40 -4.29
N VAL A 175 16.83 -3.53 -4.94
CA VAL A 175 17.27 -2.18 -5.32
C VAL A 175 16.79 -1.11 -4.34
N LEU A 176 15.77 -1.43 -3.53
CA LEU A 176 15.24 -0.59 -2.46
C LEU A 176 14.50 -1.44 -1.45
N ALA A 177 14.55 -1.02 -0.19
CA ALA A 177 13.63 -1.47 0.85
C ALA A 177 12.79 -0.27 1.32
N ALA A 178 11.50 -0.52 1.58
CA ALA A 178 10.59 0.48 2.11
C ALA A 178 9.79 -0.09 3.28
N ARG A 179 9.48 0.77 4.25
CA ARG A 179 8.56 0.49 5.34
C ARG A 179 7.26 1.24 5.10
N VAL A 180 6.14 0.56 5.36
CA VAL A 180 4.83 1.19 5.43
C VAL A 180 4.72 1.96 6.75
N SER A 181 4.48 3.27 6.67
CA SER A 181 4.65 4.22 7.77
C SER A 181 3.38 4.93 8.25
N GLY A 182 2.21 4.67 7.67
CA GLY A 182 1.00 5.45 7.93
C GLY A 182 0.95 6.72 7.10
#